data_AF-A0A6I1FC76-F1
#
_entry.id   AF-A0A6I1FC76-F1
#
_cell.length_a   1.000
_cell.length_b   1.000
_cell.length_c   1.000
_cell.angle_alpha   90.00
_cell.angle_beta   90.00
_cell.angle_gamma   90.00
#
_symmetry.space_group_name_H-M   'P 1'
#
loop_
_entity.id
_entity.type
_entity.pdbx_description
1 polymer ?
#
loop_
_entity_poly.entity_id
_entity_poly.type
_entity_poly.pdbx_seq_one_letter_code
_entity_poly.pdbx_strand_id
1 'polypeptide(L)'
;MSEDYHVSRENWSLHRKGYDDQERHKEKVQDAIKKNLPDLITEENIIMSNGDEVIKIPIRSIEEYKIRYSYDKNKHVGQGDGDSQVGDVIARDGSPADGPGKGSGAGDQAGEDYYEAEVSFMELEKAFFSELALPNLKKKEQAPFTVEEVEYNDIRKTGLMGNVDKKKTLMSAYKRNALTGEAKFHPILPEDLKFRTWTEIEKPHSKAVVLAMMDTSGSMGVWEKYMARSFFFWMVRFLRTKYETVDIEFIAHHTEAKVVSEDHFFSKGESGGTICSSAYRKALELIEEKYDPVRYNIYPFHFSDGDNLSSDNLRCVKLVDELMEKSNMFGYGEVNQYNRNSTLMNSYKNIKSEKFRHYILKQKADVFYAMKSFFGKEE
;
A
#
# COMPACT_ATOMS: atom_id res chain seq x y z
N MET A 1 -54.84 -23.83 29.56
CA MET A 1 -53.42 -23.82 29.19
C MET A 1 -53.32 -22.97 27.93
N SER A 2 -52.94 -21.71 28.07
CA SER A 2 -52.74 -20.78 26.96
C SER A 2 -51.39 -21.07 26.32
N GLU A 3 -51.38 -21.43 25.05
CA GLU A 3 -50.16 -21.59 24.27
C GLU A 3 -49.60 -20.19 23.95
N ASP A 4 -48.53 -19.82 24.66
CA ASP A 4 -47.75 -18.62 24.33
C ASP A 4 -46.86 -18.91 23.13
N TYR A 5 -47.35 -18.54 21.94
CA TYR A 5 -46.53 -18.51 20.74
C TYR A 5 -45.68 -17.23 20.74
N HIS A 6 -44.37 -17.37 20.96
CA HIS A 6 -43.41 -16.29 20.70
C HIS A 6 -43.22 -16.12 19.18
N VAL A 7 -44.05 -15.31 18.54
CA VAL A 7 -43.82 -14.88 17.16
C VAL A 7 -42.83 -13.74 17.19
N SER A 8 -41.54 -14.01 16.94
CA SER A 8 -40.54 -12.96 16.70
C SER A 8 -40.86 -12.30 15.35
N ARG A 9 -41.54 -11.16 15.38
CA ARG A 9 -41.66 -10.28 14.21
C ARG A 9 -40.32 -9.60 13.98
N GLU A 10 -39.44 -10.25 13.23
CA GLU A 10 -38.36 -9.51 12.58
C GLU A 10 -38.96 -8.51 11.61
N ASN A 11 -38.49 -7.27 11.66
CA ASN A 11 -39.03 -6.19 10.87
C ASN A 11 -38.54 -6.35 9.42
N TRP A 12 -39.39 -6.88 8.55
CA TRP A 12 -39.16 -7.01 7.11
C TRP A 12 -39.25 -5.68 6.34
N SER A 13 -39.14 -4.53 7.02
CA SER A 13 -39.10 -3.22 6.36
C SER A 13 -37.81 -3.10 5.53
N LEU A 14 -37.94 -3.28 4.21
CA LEU A 14 -37.00 -2.86 3.15
C LEU A 14 -35.52 -2.98 3.55
N HIS A 15 -35.08 -4.23 3.48
CA HIS A 15 -33.75 -4.78 3.73
C HIS A 15 -32.56 -3.85 3.44
N ARG A 16 -31.78 -3.53 4.49
CA ARG A 16 -30.35 -3.22 4.35
C ARG A 16 -29.53 -4.41 3.89
N LYS A 17 -30.09 -5.61 3.79
CA LYS A 17 -29.38 -6.83 3.40
C LYS A 17 -28.57 -6.67 2.12
N GLY A 18 -29.08 -5.97 1.10
CA GLY A 18 -28.30 -5.68 -0.11
C GLY A 18 -27.10 -4.75 0.12
N TYR A 19 -27.25 -3.77 1.01
CA TYR A 19 -26.15 -2.90 1.46
C TYR A 19 -25.14 -3.69 2.31
N ASP A 20 -25.62 -4.50 3.25
CA ASP A 20 -24.79 -5.34 4.13
C ASP A 20 -24.04 -6.42 3.31
N ASP A 21 -24.69 -7.03 2.31
CA ASP A 21 -24.07 -7.96 1.35
C ASP A 21 -23.03 -7.27 0.48
N GLN A 22 -23.31 -6.04 0.04
CA GLN A 22 -22.35 -5.24 -0.69
C GLN A 22 -21.14 -4.85 0.17
N GLU A 23 -21.34 -4.49 1.44
CA GLU A 23 -20.25 -4.23 2.39
C GLU A 23 -19.41 -5.49 2.63
N ARG A 24 -20.05 -6.64 2.91
CA ARG A 24 -19.35 -7.93 3.04
C ARG A 24 -18.57 -8.30 1.77
N HIS A 25 -19.14 -8.06 0.59
CA HIS A 25 -18.44 -8.30 -0.66
C HIS A 25 -17.22 -7.38 -0.79
N LYS A 26 -17.36 -6.08 -0.50
CA LYS A 26 -16.24 -5.13 -0.50
C LYS A 26 -15.15 -5.54 0.49
N GLU A 27 -15.51 -5.98 1.69
CA GLU A 27 -14.56 -6.48 2.69
C GLU A 27 -13.81 -7.71 2.18
N LYS A 28 -14.51 -8.69 1.59
CA LYS A 28 -13.86 -9.88 1.01
C LYS A 28 -12.95 -9.55 -0.16
N VAL A 29 -13.34 -8.60 -1.02
CA VAL A 29 -12.48 -8.10 -2.10
C VAL A 29 -11.24 -7.44 -1.52
N GLN A 30 -11.38 -6.59 -0.50
CA GLN A 30 -10.23 -5.97 0.18
C GLN A 30 -9.31 -7.00 0.83
N ASP A 31 -9.87 -8.03 1.47
CA ASP A 31 -9.09 -9.11 2.07
C ASP A 31 -8.39 -9.98 1.03
N ALA A 32 -9.04 -10.26 -0.10
CA ALA A 32 -8.44 -10.98 -1.22
C ALA A 32 -7.30 -10.16 -1.86
N ILE A 33 -7.51 -8.85 -2.04
CA ILE A 33 -6.47 -7.92 -2.48
C ILE A 33 -5.29 -7.98 -1.52
N LYS A 34 -5.50 -7.84 -0.20
CA LYS A 34 -4.43 -7.85 0.80
C LYS A 34 -3.64 -9.17 0.81
N LYS A 35 -4.34 -10.31 0.69
CA LYS A 35 -3.71 -11.64 0.68
C LYS A 35 -2.88 -11.89 -0.58
N ASN A 36 -3.36 -11.45 -1.73
CA ASN A 36 -2.71 -11.66 -3.02
C ASN A 36 -1.82 -10.48 -3.45
N LEU A 37 -1.75 -9.42 -2.64
CA LEU A 37 -1.00 -8.20 -2.93
C LEU A 37 0.47 -8.45 -3.32
N PRO A 38 1.21 -9.35 -2.63
CA PRO A 38 2.60 -9.63 -2.98
C PRO A 38 2.77 -10.20 -4.38
N ASP A 39 1.83 -11.04 -4.83
CA ASP A 39 1.88 -11.67 -6.14
C ASP A 39 1.43 -10.69 -7.23
N LEU A 40 0.33 -9.98 -6.99
CA LEU A 40 -0.27 -9.03 -7.93
C LEU A 40 0.71 -7.90 -8.30
N ILE A 41 1.39 -7.31 -7.33
CA ILE A 41 2.36 -6.21 -7.54
C ILE A 41 3.51 -6.61 -8.49
N THR A 42 3.71 -7.91 -8.66
CA THR A 42 4.85 -8.47 -9.38
C THR A 42 4.44 -9.14 -10.69
N GLU A 43 3.25 -8.84 -11.17
CA GLU A 43 2.84 -9.23 -12.51
C GLU A 43 3.45 -8.29 -13.54
N GLU A 44 4.04 -8.86 -14.60
CA GLU A 44 4.72 -8.11 -15.68
C GLU A 44 3.78 -7.14 -16.41
N ASN A 45 2.51 -7.51 -16.53
CA ASN A 45 1.49 -6.69 -17.19
C ASN A 45 1.35 -5.31 -16.52
N ILE A 46 1.46 -5.27 -15.19
CA ILE A 46 1.31 -4.04 -14.41
C ILE A 46 2.47 -3.06 -14.63
N ILE A 47 3.69 -3.57 -14.76
CA ILE A 47 4.89 -2.73 -14.86
C ILE A 47 5.01 -2.12 -16.27
N MET A 48 4.41 -2.77 -17.27
CA MET A 48 4.44 -2.36 -18.67
C MET A 48 3.20 -1.56 -19.09
N SER A 49 2.15 -1.47 -18.25
CA SER A 49 0.88 -0.81 -18.60
C SER A 49 0.71 0.57 -17.95
N ASN A 50 0.01 1.45 -18.67
CA ASN A 50 -0.18 2.86 -18.30
C ASN A 50 -1.33 3.11 -17.31
N GLY A 51 -1.74 2.10 -16.52
CA GLY A 51 -2.64 2.29 -15.37
C GLY A 51 -4.16 2.17 -15.63
N ASP A 52 -4.59 1.87 -16.86
CA ASP A 52 -6.01 1.72 -17.23
C ASP A 52 -6.50 0.25 -17.22
N GLU A 53 -5.70 -0.68 -16.73
CA GLU A 53 -6.04 -2.11 -16.74
C GLU A 53 -6.85 -2.54 -15.50
N VAL A 54 -7.80 -3.45 -15.75
CA VAL A 54 -8.62 -4.09 -14.73
C VAL A 54 -8.00 -5.46 -14.41
N ILE A 55 -7.69 -5.68 -13.13
CA ILE A 55 -7.06 -6.92 -12.66
C ILE A 55 -8.16 -7.85 -12.12
N LYS A 56 -8.11 -9.12 -12.53
CA LYS A 56 -9.07 -10.12 -12.06
C LYS A 56 -8.48 -10.90 -10.90
N ILE A 57 -9.11 -10.81 -9.73
CA ILE A 57 -8.68 -11.51 -8.52
C ILE A 57 -9.70 -12.60 -8.20
N PRO A 58 -9.28 -13.86 -8.02
CA PRO A 58 -10.20 -14.91 -7.57
C PRO A 58 -10.62 -14.62 -6.13
N ILE A 59 -11.92 -14.39 -5.93
CA ILE A 59 -12.56 -14.30 -4.63
C ILE A 59 -13.30 -15.61 -4.35
N ARG A 60 -13.23 -16.08 -3.09
CA ARG A 60 -14.03 -17.23 -2.67
C ARG A 60 -15.51 -16.91 -2.81
N SER A 61 -16.24 -17.79 -3.49
CA SER A 61 -17.70 -17.71 -3.59
C SER A 61 -18.33 -17.55 -2.21
N ILE A 62 -19.30 -16.64 -2.12
CA ILE A 62 -20.22 -16.62 -1.00
C ILE A 62 -21.34 -17.57 -1.38
N GLU A 63 -21.25 -18.82 -0.92
CA GLU A 63 -22.44 -19.65 -0.96
C GLU A 63 -23.42 -19.12 0.08
N GLU A 64 -24.55 -18.60 -0.38
CA GLU A 64 -25.69 -18.41 0.50
C GLU A 64 -26.08 -19.78 1.09
N TYR A 65 -26.42 -19.80 2.38
CA TYR A 65 -26.94 -21.00 3.01
C TYR A 65 -28.19 -21.46 2.26
N LYS A 66 -28.09 -22.61 1.58
CA LYS A 66 -29.23 -23.24 0.91
C LYS A 66 -29.88 -24.21 1.88
N ILE A 67 -31.15 -23.98 2.18
CA ILE A 67 -31.98 -24.97 2.86
C ILE A 67 -32.14 -26.14 1.88
N ARG A 68 -31.48 -27.26 2.16
CA ARG A 68 -31.68 -28.50 1.41
C ARG A 68 -32.73 -29.33 2.12
N TYR A 69 -33.68 -29.86 1.34
CA TYR A 69 -34.64 -30.80 1.89
C TYR A 69 -33.92 -32.10 2.21
N SER A 70 -34.00 -32.56 3.46
CA SER A 70 -33.52 -33.89 3.80
C SER A 70 -34.50 -34.91 3.21
N TYR A 71 -33.99 -35.82 2.39
CA TYR A 71 -34.78 -36.91 1.82
C TYR A 71 -34.94 -38.09 2.80
N ASP A 72 -34.33 -37.98 3.99
CA ASP A 72 -34.48 -38.99 5.02
C ASP A 72 -35.86 -38.94 5.66
N LYS A 73 -36.44 -40.11 5.85
CA LYS A 73 -37.79 -40.26 6.43
C LYS A 73 -37.82 -39.98 7.93
N ASN A 74 -36.65 -39.86 8.57
CA ASN A 74 -36.52 -39.58 9.99
C ASN A 74 -36.48 -38.07 10.22
N LYS A 75 -37.49 -37.55 10.94
CA LYS A 75 -37.52 -36.15 11.39
C LYS A 75 -36.45 -35.95 12.46
N HIS A 76 -35.30 -35.42 12.08
CA HIS A 76 -34.30 -34.95 13.02
C HIS A 76 -34.54 -33.46 13.31
N VAL A 77 -34.65 -33.11 14.59
CA VAL A 77 -34.61 -31.72 15.06
C VAL A 77 -33.20 -31.51 15.61
N GLY A 78 -32.42 -30.62 14.98
CA GLY A 78 -31.10 -30.25 15.50
C GLY A 78 -31.29 -29.34 16.72
N GLN A 79 -31.14 -29.90 17.91
CA GLN A 79 -31.16 -29.15 19.17
C GLN A 79 -29.74 -29.12 19.72
N GLY A 80 -29.17 -27.92 19.87
CA GLY A 80 -27.88 -27.74 20.55
C GLY A 80 -28.03 -27.82 22.07
N ASP A 81 -26.96 -28.20 22.76
CA ASP A 81 -26.96 -28.41 24.22
C ASP A 81 -26.95 -27.12 25.06
N GLY A 82 -27.08 -25.94 24.42
CA GLY A 82 -27.23 -24.64 25.08
C GLY A 82 -25.97 -23.79 25.15
N ASP A 83 -24.78 -24.35 24.91
CA ASP A 83 -23.49 -23.65 24.91
C ASP A 83 -22.92 -23.35 23.51
N SER A 84 -23.73 -23.48 22.46
CA SER A 84 -23.26 -23.36 21.07
C SER A 84 -22.89 -21.92 20.67
N GLN A 85 -21.76 -21.77 19.96
CA GLN A 85 -21.34 -20.52 19.36
C GLN A 85 -21.71 -20.45 17.87
N VAL A 86 -21.76 -19.23 17.32
CA VAL A 86 -22.03 -19.00 15.90
C VAL A 86 -20.90 -19.65 15.07
N GLY A 87 -21.24 -20.70 14.33
CA GLY A 87 -20.29 -21.50 13.53
C GLY A 87 -20.21 -22.98 13.93
N ASP A 88 -20.78 -23.36 15.08
CA ASP A 88 -20.76 -24.74 15.55
C ASP A 88 -21.70 -25.64 14.75
N VAL A 89 -21.23 -26.86 14.47
CA VAL A 89 -22.00 -27.89 13.76
C VAL A 89 -22.73 -28.75 14.79
N ILE A 90 -24.04 -28.58 14.91
CA ILE A 90 -24.90 -29.24 15.91
C ILE A 90 -25.07 -30.75 15.62
N ALA A 91 -25.07 -31.15 14.35
CA ALA A 91 -25.08 -32.56 13.94
C ALA A 91 -24.55 -32.71 12.51
N ARG A 92 -23.82 -33.80 12.24
CA ARG A 92 -23.51 -34.27 10.88
C ARG A 92 -24.21 -35.60 10.66
N ASP A 93 -24.77 -35.77 9.48
CA ASP A 93 -25.42 -37.01 9.09
C ASP A 93 -24.37 -38.05 8.65
N GLY A 94 -24.46 -39.27 9.18
CA GLY A 94 -23.57 -40.39 8.87
C GLY A 94 -22.33 -40.55 9.76
N SER A 95 -22.21 -41.72 10.39
CA SER A 95 -20.99 -42.19 11.06
C SER A 95 -19.80 -42.24 10.10
N PRO A 96 -18.57 -41.85 10.51
CA PRO A 96 -17.38 -42.07 9.70
C PRO A 96 -17.07 -43.57 9.72
N ALA A 97 -17.36 -44.27 8.62
CA ALA A 97 -16.82 -45.60 8.39
C ALA A 97 -15.38 -45.45 7.87
N ASP A 98 -14.41 -45.85 8.70
CA ASP A 98 -13.02 -46.03 8.30
C ASP A 98 -12.92 -47.06 7.16
N GLY A 99 -12.73 -46.58 5.94
CA GLY A 99 -12.32 -47.38 4.79
C GLY A 99 -10.80 -47.29 4.59
N PRO A 100 -10.06 -48.40 4.48
CA PRO A 100 -8.62 -48.36 4.30
C PRO A 100 -8.28 -48.05 2.83
N GLY A 101 -7.60 -46.92 2.58
CA GLY A 101 -7.16 -46.53 1.25
C GLY A 101 -5.91 -45.65 1.26
N LYS A 102 -4.74 -46.28 1.13
CA LYS A 102 -3.48 -45.64 0.73
C LYS A 102 -3.58 -45.20 -0.73
N GLY A 103 -3.32 -43.93 -1.04
CA GLY A 103 -2.99 -43.49 -2.41
C GLY A 103 -3.00 -41.97 -2.57
N SER A 104 -1.92 -41.41 -3.11
CA SER A 104 -1.84 -40.01 -3.58
C SER A 104 -2.68 -39.83 -4.86
N GLY A 105 -4.01 -39.84 -4.71
CA GLY A 105 -4.97 -39.44 -5.73
C GLY A 105 -5.60 -38.10 -5.37
N ALA A 106 -6.01 -37.32 -6.38
CA ALA A 106 -6.75 -36.07 -6.17
C ALA A 106 -7.93 -36.34 -5.24
N GLY A 107 -8.03 -35.57 -4.14
CA GLY A 107 -9.06 -35.78 -3.13
C GLY A 107 -10.46 -35.61 -3.71
N ASP A 108 -11.40 -36.45 -3.28
CA ASP A 108 -12.85 -36.39 -3.60
C ASP A 108 -13.57 -35.16 -3.00
N GLN A 109 -12.82 -34.15 -2.58
CA GLN A 109 -13.40 -32.87 -2.16
C GLN A 109 -13.68 -32.05 -3.41
N ALA A 110 -14.93 -31.64 -3.59
CA ALA A 110 -15.29 -30.68 -4.63
C ALA A 110 -14.39 -29.45 -4.51
N GLY A 111 -13.75 -29.05 -5.62
CA GLY A 111 -12.96 -27.82 -5.65
C GLY A 111 -13.80 -26.63 -5.22
N GLU A 112 -13.20 -25.68 -4.51
CA GLU A 112 -13.90 -24.44 -4.14
C GLU A 112 -14.21 -23.64 -5.41
N ASP A 113 -15.47 -23.23 -5.61
CA ASP A 113 -15.86 -22.33 -6.69
C ASP A 113 -15.32 -20.91 -6.39
N TYR A 114 -14.47 -20.40 -7.27
CA TYR A 114 -13.95 -19.02 -7.20
C TYR A 114 -14.68 -18.14 -8.22
N TYR A 115 -15.09 -16.94 -7.80
CA TYR A 115 -15.55 -15.89 -8.71
C TYR A 115 -14.40 -14.94 -9.00
N GLU A 116 -14.26 -14.47 -10.25
CA GLU A 116 -13.30 -13.43 -10.60
C GLU A 116 -13.90 -12.06 -10.27
N ALA A 117 -13.33 -11.36 -9.29
CA ALA A 117 -13.65 -9.96 -9.05
C ALA A 117 -12.72 -9.07 -9.87
N GLU A 118 -13.31 -8.12 -10.59
CA GLU A 118 -12.59 -7.07 -11.30
C GLU A 118 -12.20 -5.96 -10.32
N VAL A 119 -10.91 -5.76 -10.13
CA VAL A 119 -10.33 -4.74 -9.24
C VAL A 119 -9.58 -3.71 -10.08
N SER A 120 -9.79 -2.45 -9.77
CA SER A 120 -9.10 -1.36 -10.46
C SER A 120 -7.67 -1.22 -9.98
N PHE A 121 -6.78 -0.77 -10.87
CA PHE A 121 -5.39 -0.51 -10.53
C PHE A 121 -5.24 0.49 -9.36
N MET A 122 -6.07 1.52 -9.33
CA MET A 122 -6.09 2.53 -8.26
C MET A 122 -6.43 1.94 -6.88
N GLU A 123 -7.30 0.93 -6.81
CA GLU A 123 -7.65 0.29 -5.53
C GLU A 123 -6.47 -0.53 -4.99
N LEU A 124 -5.74 -1.22 -5.88
CA LEU A 124 -4.51 -1.94 -5.55
C LEU A 124 -3.45 -0.97 -5.00
N GLU A 125 -3.20 0.13 -5.71
CA GLU A 125 -2.27 1.19 -5.28
C GLU A 125 -2.65 1.76 -3.91
N LYS A 126 -3.94 2.09 -3.73
CA LYS A 126 -4.43 2.66 -2.47
C LYS A 126 -4.22 1.69 -1.31
N ALA A 127 -4.54 0.40 -1.51
CA ALA A 127 -4.32 -0.63 -0.50
C ALA A 127 -2.84 -0.75 -0.16
N PHE A 128 -1.97 -0.83 -1.18
CA PHE A 128 -0.53 -0.97 -0.99
C PHE A 128 0.14 0.24 -0.34
N PHE A 129 -0.12 1.45 -0.85
CA PHE A 129 0.53 2.66 -0.40
C PHE A 129 0.05 3.15 0.97
N SER A 130 -1.12 2.67 1.43
CA SER A 130 -1.66 3.03 2.75
C SER A 130 -0.73 2.63 3.91
N GLU A 131 0.06 1.58 3.72
CA GLU A 131 0.99 1.02 4.71
C GLU A 131 2.41 1.59 4.59
N LEU A 132 2.70 2.36 3.54
CA LEU A 132 4.03 2.88 3.23
C LEU A 132 4.19 4.36 3.59
N ALA A 133 5.36 4.78 4.04
CA ALA A 133 5.78 6.15 4.32
C ALA A 133 7.31 6.30 4.16
N LEU A 134 7.77 7.51 3.83
CA LEU A 134 9.20 7.82 3.88
C LEU A 134 9.72 7.72 5.33
N PRO A 135 10.69 6.84 5.62
CA PRO A 135 11.22 6.67 6.97
C PRO A 135 12.05 7.89 7.37
N ASN A 136 12.19 8.16 8.67
CA ASN A 136 13.07 9.22 9.18
C ASN A 136 12.87 10.60 8.52
N LEU A 137 11.64 10.94 8.11
CA LEU A 137 11.34 12.21 7.48
C LEU A 137 11.48 13.34 8.51
N LYS A 138 12.49 14.19 8.35
CA LYS A 138 12.77 15.29 9.28
C LYS A 138 12.19 16.60 8.75
N LYS A 139 11.77 17.46 9.68
CA LYS A 139 11.49 18.86 9.40
C LYS A 139 12.82 19.58 9.10
N LYS A 140 13.01 19.98 7.84
CA LYS A 140 14.22 20.65 7.36
C LYS A 140 14.03 22.17 7.33
N GLU A 141 15.13 22.91 7.17
CA GLU A 141 15.05 24.37 7.03
C GLU A 141 14.19 24.73 5.82
N GLN A 142 13.27 25.66 6.05
CA GLN A 142 12.22 25.99 5.11
C GLN A 142 12.84 26.68 3.90
N ALA A 143 12.76 26.03 2.72
CA ALA A 143 12.82 26.79 1.48
C ALA A 143 11.60 27.74 1.45
N PRO A 144 11.73 28.95 0.90
CA PRO A 144 10.68 29.99 0.94
C PRO A 144 9.53 29.73 -0.04
N PHE A 145 8.98 28.51 -0.04
CA PHE A 145 7.87 28.13 -0.90
C PHE A 145 6.77 27.51 -0.05
N THR A 146 5.62 28.17 -0.08
CA THR A 146 4.42 27.79 0.63
C THR A 146 3.48 27.05 -0.30
N VAL A 147 3.06 25.85 0.10
CA VAL A 147 1.95 25.14 -0.54
C VAL A 147 0.69 25.61 0.18
N GLU A 148 -0.24 26.18 -0.58
CA GLU A 148 -1.54 26.62 -0.07
C GLU A 148 -2.45 25.40 0.09
N GLU A 149 -2.54 24.84 1.29
CA GLU A 149 -3.54 23.81 1.59
C GLU A 149 -4.84 24.47 2.06
N VAL A 150 -5.94 24.12 1.40
CA VAL A 150 -7.27 24.69 1.64
C VAL A 150 -8.01 23.83 2.67
N GLU A 151 -8.06 24.27 3.94
CA GLU A 151 -8.78 23.56 5.00
C GLU A 151 -10.12 24.24 5.33
N TYR A 152 -11.23 23.50 5.20
CA TYR A 152 -12.60 23.99 5.48
C TYR A 152 -12.93 23.96 6.98
N ASN A 153 -12.21 24.76 7.77
CA ASN A 153 -12.31 24.74 9.23
C ASN A 153 -13.03 25.94 9.85
N ASP A 154 -13.32 27.00 9.07
CA ASP A 154 -13.93 28.22 9.61
C ASP A 154 -15.43 28.32 9.27
N ILE A 155 -16.19 28.95 10.17
CA ILE A 155 -17.62 29.18 10.00
C ILE A 155 -17.93 30.65 10.18
N ARG A 156 -18.35 31.28 9.09
CA ARG A 156 -18.68 32.70 9.06
C ARG A 156 -20.18 32.91 8.95
N LYS A 157 -20.65 34.08 9.39
CA LYS A 157 -22.06 34.50 9.27
C LYS A 157 -22.40 34.98 7.85
N THR A 158 -21.39 35.24 7.03
CA THR A 158 -21.52 35.78 5.67
C THR A 158 -20.58 35.02 4.74
N GLY A 159 -21.06 34.63 3.56
CA GLY A 159 -20.26 33.89 2.58
C GLY A 159 -21.07 33.60 1.30
N LEU A 160 -20.48 32.81 0.40
CA LEU A 160 -21.13 32.37 -0.84
C LEU A 160 -22.27 31.38 -0.53
N MET A 161 -23.44 31.57 -1.15
CA MET A 161 -24.62 30.71 -0.94
C MET A 161 -24.40 29.22 -1.24
N GLY A 162 -23.40 28.89 -2.08
CA GLY A 162 -22.98 27.50 -2.31
C GLY A 162 -22.40 26.80 -1.07
N ASN A 163 -21.83 27.55 -0.12
CA ASN A 163 -21.11 27.01 1.04
C ASN A 163 -21.90 27.07 2.36
N VAL A 164 -23.22 27.22 2.29
CA VAL A 164 -24.06 27.25 3.49
C VAL A 164 -24.00 25.89 4.20
N ASP A 165 -23.56 25.90 5.47
CA ASP A 165 -23.69 24.76 6.36
C ASP A 165 -25.16 24.64 6.77
N LYS A 166 -25.89 23.77 6.08
CA LYS A 166 -27.32 23.54 6.31
C LYS A 166 -27.59 23.13 7.76
N LYS A 167 -26.76 22.24 8.33
CA LYS A 167 -26.94 21.69 9.68
C LYS A 167 -26.75 22.79 10.72
N LYS A 168 -25.66 23.54 10.65
CA LYS A 168 -25.37 24.62 11.61
C LYS A 168 -26.34 25.79 11.46
N THR A 169 -26.77 26.09 10.25
CA THR A 169 -27.81 27.10 9.97
C THR A 169 -29.14 26.72 10.61
N LEU A 170 -29.62 25.49 10.39
CA LEU A 170 -30.83 24.96 11.01
C LEU A 170 -30.74 24.96 12.54
N MET A 171 -29.60 24.57 13.10
CA MET A 171 -29.39 24.60 14.55
C MET A 171 -29.37 26.02 15.12
N SER A 172 -28.87 27.01 14.38
CA SER A 172 -28.92 28.42 14.79
C SER A 172 -30.36 28.92 14.83
N ALA A 173 -31.13 28.65 13.77
CA ALA A 173 -32.55 29.01 13.69
C ALA A 173 -33.36 28.34 14.81
N TYR A 174 -33.11 27.06 15.07
CA TYR A 174 -33.75 26.32 16.16
C TYR A 174 -33.47 26.95 17.53
N LYS A 175 -32.20 27.27 17.83
CA LYS A 175 -31.81 27.92 19.09
C LYS A 175 -32.46 29.29 19.25
N ARG A 176 -32.48 30.10 18.19
CA ARG A 176 -33.13 31.42 18.19
C ARG A 176 -34.63 31.32 18.42
N ASN A 177 -35.31 30.42 17.68
CA ASN A 177 -36.76 30.24 17.82
C ASN A 177 -37.12 29.67 19.20
N ALA A 178 -36.30 28.76 19.74
CA ALA A 178 -36.46 28.22 21.09
C ALA A 178 -36.34 29.30 22.18
N LEU A 179 -35.43 30.27 22.01
CA LEU A 179 -35.32 31.43 22.91
C LEU A 179 -36.58 32.31 22.89
N THR A 180 -37.25 32.40 21.74
CA THR A 180 -38.53 33.11 21.60
C THR A 180 -39.75 32.28 21.99
N GLY A 181 -39.56 31.07 22.52
CA GLY A 181 -40.62 30.22 23.06
C GLY A 181 -41.17 29.15 22.11
N GLU A 182 -40.71 29.11 20.86
CA GLU A 182 -41.13 28.09 19.88
C GLU A 182 -39.92 27.34 19.31
N ALA A 183 -39.65 26.13 19.81
CA ALA A 183 -38.52 25.32 19.35
C ALA A 183 -38.77 24.71 17.94
N LYS A 184 -38.66 25.54 16.90
CA LYS A 184 -38.91 25.17 15.49
C LYS A 184 -37.70 25.53 14.61
N PHE A 185 -37.50 24.78 13.52
CA PHE A 185 -36.42 25.05 12.55
C PHE A 185 -36.72 26.19 11.57
N HIS A 186 -37.95 26.69 11.56
CA HIS A 186 -38.42 27.74 10.65
C HIS A 186 -39.18 28.81 11.45
N PRO A 187 -39.14 30.09 11.04
CA PRO A 187 -38.43 30.65 9.88
C PRO A 187 -36.91 30.69 10.06
N ILE A 188 -36.16 30.59 8.97
CA ILE A 188 -34.70 30.81 8.93
C ILE A 188 -34.48 32.28 8.54
N LEU A 189 -33.79 33.03 9.39
CA LEU A 189 -33.46 34.43 9.11
C LEU A 189 -32.03 34.54 8.55
N PRO A 190 -31.69 35.64 7.85
CA PRO A 190 -30.33 35.85 7.33
C PRO A 190 -29.23 35.75 8.40
N GLU A 191 -29.55 36.09 9.66
CA GLU A 191 -28.65 35.99 10.81
C GLU A 191 -28.33 34.54 11.25
N ASP A 192 -29.19 33.59 10.88
CA ASP A 192 -29.01 32.16 11.18
C ASP A 192 -28.04 31.49 10.21
N LEU A 193 -27.78 32.11 9.05
CA LEU A 193 -26.92 31.54 8.02
C LEU A 193 -25.49 31.36 8.54
N LYS A 194 -24.98 30.13 8.36
CA LYS A 194 -23.60 29.75 8.63
C LYS A 194 -22.98 29.26 7.35
N PHE A 195 -21.83 29.82 6.99
CA PHE A 195 -21.09 29.48 5.78
C PHE A 195 -19.79 28.79 6.17
N ARG A 196 -19.49 27.66 5.51
CA ARG A 196 -18.16 27.04 5.62
C ARG A 196 -17.20 27.88 4.79
N THR A 197 -16.19 28.41 5.45
CA THR A 197 -15.10 29.14 4.81
C THR A 197 -13.84 28.27 4.92
N TRP A 198 -13.04 28.28 3.86
CA TRP A 198 -11.71 27.72 3.93
C TRP A 198 -10.73 28.77 4.44
N THR A 199 -9.75 28.32 5.21
CA THR A 199 -8.58 29.14 5.52
C THR A 199 -7.40 28.50 4.82
N GLU A 200 -6.63 29.30 4.10
CA GLU A 200 -5.34 28.87 3.58
C GLU A 200 -4.38 28.79 4.76
N ILE A 201 -3.90 27.58 5.04
CA ILE A 201 -2.88 27.36 6.07
C ILE A 201 -1.59 27.02 5.36
N GLU A 202 -0.58 27.84 5.59
CA GLU A 202 0.79 27.58 5.16
C GLU A 202 1.35 26.41 5.97
N LYS A 203 1.26 25.19 5.44
CA LYS A 203 1.95 24.05 6.06
C LYS A 203 3.38 23.96 5.54
N PRO A 204 4.40 23.97 6.41
CA PRO A 204 5.77 23.80 5.99
C PRO A 204 5.98 22.36 5.53
N HIS A 205 6.09 22.15 4.23
CA HIS A 205 6.45 20.85 3.65
C HIS A 205 7.97 20.71 3.62
N SER A 206 8.45 19.58 4.15
CA SER A 206 9.87 19.22 4.03
C SER A 206 10.11 18.57 2.68
N LYS A 207 11.05 19.10 1.90
CA LYS A 207 11.42 18.49 0.62
C LYS A 207 12.14 17.18 0.85
N ALA A 208 11.94 16.25 -0.05
CA ALA A 208 12.71 15.03 -0.11
C ALA A 208 13.17 14.75 -1.53
N VAL A 209 14.36 14.18 -1.65
CA VAL A 209 14.89 13.68 -2.90
C VAL A 209 15.20 12.21 -2.76
N VAL A 210 14.77 11.43 -3.74
CA VAL A 210 15.06 10.00 -3.83
C VAL A 210 16.06 9.79 -4.97
N LEU A 211 17.23 9.25 -4.64
CA LEU A 211 18.28 8.94 -5.60
C LEU A 211 18.17 7.45 -5.96
N ALA A 212 17.55 7.16 -7.10
CA ALA A 212 17.33 5.81 -7.59
C ALA A 212 18.56 5.33 -8.38
N MET A 213 19.38 4.48 -7.80
CA MET A 213 20.58 3.90 -8.41
C MET A 213 20.32 2.46 -8.84
N MET A 214 20.47 2.17 -10.12
CA MET A 214 20.33 0.81 -10.66
C MET A 214 21.60 0.41 -11.41
N ASP A 215 22.07 -0.78 -11.07
CA ASP A 215 23.12 -1.45 -11.83
C ASP A 215 22.57 -1.91 -13.20
N THR A 216 23.28 -1.58 -14.26
CA THR A 216 22.95 -1.95 -15.65
C THR A 216 24.02 -2.85 -16.26
N SER A 217 24.92 -3.39 -15.44
CA SER A 217 26.00 -4.29 -15.84
C SER A 217 25.51 -5.58 -16.53
N GLY A 218 26.48 -6.31 -17.06
CA GLY A 218 26.25 -7.59 -17.73
C GLY A 218 25.89 -8.74 -16.80
N SER A 219 26.21 -8.65 -15.50
CA SER A 219 25.86 -9.69 -14.52
C SER A 219 24.37 -9.68 -14.18
N MET A 220 23.73 -8.51 -14.31
CA MET A 220 22.28 -8.37 -14.21
C MET A 220 21.56 -8.91 -15.46
N GLY A 221 20.99 -10.10 -15.31
CA GLY A 221 20.14 -10.73 -16.30
C GLY A 221 18.75 -10.09 -16.44
N VAL A 222 17.90 -10.72 -17.25
CA VAL A 222 16.52 -10.25 -17.50
C VAL A 222 15.71 -10.25 -16.19
N TRP A 223 15.88 -11.27 -15.36
CA TRP A 223 15.18 -11.40 -14.09
C TRP A 223 15.62 -10.35 -13.08
N GLU A 224 16.92 -10.14 -12.93
CA GLU A 224 17.48 -9.18 -11.97
C GLU A 224 17.07 -7.74 -12.34
N LYS A 225 17.14 -7.41 -13.64
CA LYS A 225 16.66 -6.12 -14.17
C LYS A 225 15.16 -5.95 -13.98
N TYR A 226 14.38 -7.01 -14.20
CA TYR A 226 12.94 -7.01 -13.96
C TYR A 226 12.64 -6.66 -12.50
N MET A 227 13.22 -7.38 -11.54
CA MET A 227 12.98 -7.15 -10.11
C MET A 227 13.34 -5.73 -9.66
N ALA A 228 14.49 -5.21 -10.10
CA ALA A 228 14.91 -3.84 -9.79
C ALA A 228 13.95 -2.79 -10.40
N ARG A 229 13.56 -2.97 -11.67
CA ARG A 229 12.61 -2.08 -12.35
C ARG A 229 11.23 -2.12 -11.69
N SER A 230 10.74 -3.29 -11.31
CA SER A 230 9.48 -3.45 -10.57
C SER A 230 9.51 -2.62 -9.28
N PHE A 231 10.59 -2.73 -8.49
CA PHE A 231 10.74 -1.96 -7.26
C PHE A 231 10.70 -0.45 -7.54
N PHE A 232 11.53 0.04 -8.48
CA PHE A 232 11.59 1.47 -8.77
C PHE A 232 10.29 2.00 -9.38
N PHE A 233 9.59 1.22 -10.20
CA PHE A 233 8.27 1.58 -10.73
C PHE A 233 7.26 1.84 -9.61
N TRP A 234 7.15 0.88 -8.67
CA TRP A 234 6.26 1.03 -7.51
C TRP A 234 6.67 2.16 -6.59
N MET A 235 7.97 2.35 -6.39
CA MET A 235 8.50 3.45 -5.60
C MET A 235 8.14 4.81 -6.21
N VAL A 236 8.31 4.99 -7.52
CA VAL A 236 7.98 6.24 -8.21
C VAL A 236 6.49 6.56 -8.07
N ARG A 237 5.61 5.57 -8.30
CA ARG A 237 4.17 5.73 -8.12
C ARG A 237 3.81 6.06 -6.68
N PHE A 238 4.33 5.30 -5.72
CA PHE A 238 4.14 5.54 -4.29
C PHE A 238 4.48 6.98 -3.90
N LEU A 239 5.66 7.45 -4.33
CA LEU A 239 6.14 8.79 -3.99
C LEU A 239 5.28 9.88 -4.62
N ARG A 240 4.93 9.75 -5.90
CA ARG A 240 4.08 10.72 -6.62
C ARG A 240 2.65 10.78 -6.08
N THR A 241 2.11 9.64 -5.64
CA THR A 241 0.74 9.58 -5.08
C THR A 241 0.67 10.15 -3.67
N LYS A 242 1.72 9.96 -2.85
CA LYS A 242 1.68 10.34 -1.43
C LYS A 242 2.31 11.70 -1.12
N TYR A 243 3.26 12.15 -1.95
CA TYR A 243 4.04 13.36 -1.69
C TYR A 243 4.09 14.25 -2.92
N GLU A 244 3.62 15.49 -2.78
CA GLU A 244 3.62 16.46 -3.89
C GLU A 244 5.02 17.03 -4.20
N THR A 245 5.89 17.10 -3.19
CA THR A 245 7.18 17.80 -3.26
C THR A 245 8.38 16.85 -3.16
N VAL A 246 8.32 15.71 -3.84
CA VAL A 246 9.43 14.74 -3.92
C VAL A 246 10.09 14.80 -5.29
N ASP A 247 11.39 15.07 -5.29
CA ASP A 247 12.23 14.96 -6.48
C ASP A 247 12.78 13.53 -6.61
N ILE A 248 12.80 12.97 -7.81
CA ILE A 248 13.35 11.64 -8.08
C ILE A 248 14.42 11.79 -9.15
N GLU A 249 15.65 11.40 -8.81
CA GLU A 249 16.78 11.42 -9.73
C GLU A 249 17.24 9.98 -10.01
N PHE A 250 17.35 9.64 -11.29
CA PHE A 250 17.68 8.28 -11.73
C PHE A 250 19.15 8.21 -12.14
N ILE A 251 19.88 7.27 -11.55
CA ILE A 251 21.30 7.02 -11.80
C ILE A 251 21.43 5.58 -12.29
N ALA A 252 21.82 5.42 -13.56
CA ALA A 252 22.23 4.13 -14.09
C ALA A 252 23.75 4.02 -14.02
N HIS A 253 24.28 2.86 -13.61
CA HIS A 253 25.71 2.64 -13.56
C HIS A 253 26.12 1.25 -14.04
N HIS A 254 27.28 1.19 -14.67
CA HIS A 254 28.02 -0.02 -15.01
C HIS A 254 29.48 0.18 -14.55
N THR A 255 30.39 0.48 -15.47
CA THR A 255 31.73 1.00 -15.14
C THR A 255 31.72 2.49 -14.84
N GLU A 256 30.77 3.22 -15.42
CA GLU A 256 30.54 4.64 -15.20
C GLU A 256 29.09 4.88 -14.80
N ALA A 257 28.85 5.89 -13.97
CA ALA A 257 27.51 6.29 -13.55
C ALA A 257 27.06 7.55 -14.28
N LYS A 258 25.80 7.55 -14.73
CA LYS A 258 25.17 8.67 -15.44
C LYS A 258 23.79 8.93 -14.88
N VAL A 259 23.43 10.22 -14.82
CA VAL A 259 22.07 10.65 -14.54
C VAL A 259 21.26 10.50 -15.82
N VAL A 260 20.13 9.82 -15.71
CA VAL A 260 19.31 9.43 -16.85
C VAL A 260 17.86 9.85 -16.62
N SER A 261 17.08 9.95 -17.70
CA SER A 261 15.63 10.14 -17.56
C SER A 261 14.95 8.86 -17.08
N GLU A 262 13.74 9.00 -16.56
CA GLU A 262 12.86 7.89 -16.15
C GLU A 262 12.71 6.85 -17.28
N ASP A 263 12.35 7.30 -18.49
CA ASP A 263 12.19 6.42 -19.65
C ASP A 263 13.47 5.63 -19.95
N HIS A 264 14.63 6.28 -19.87
CA HIS A 264 15.91 5.65 -20.15
C HIS A 264 16.32 4.64 -19.07
N PHE A 265 16.01 4.97 -17.81
CA PHE A 265 16.24 4.08 -16.67
C PHE A 265 15.47 2.75 -16.82
N PHE A 266 14.22 2.80 -17.29
CA PHE A 266 13.39 1.60 -17.46
C PHE A 266 13.58 0.86 -18.78
N SER A 267 14.04 1.54 -19.85
CA SER A 267 14.12 0.93 -21.19
C SER A 267 15.50 0.41 -21.60
N LYS A 268 16.59 0.96 -21.05
CA LYS A 268 17.94 0.68 -21.59
C LYS A 268 18.48 -0.68 -21.15
N GLY A 269 19.11 -1.38 -22.09
CA GLY A 269 20.01 -2.48 -21.81
C GLY A 269 21.45 -2.01 -21.95
N GLU A 270 22.25 -2.18 -20.90
CA GLU A 270 23.70 -2.01 -20.99
C GLU A 270 24.40 -3.33 -20.66
N SER A 271 25.63 -3.44 -21.15
CA SER A 271 26.53 -4.56 -20.93
C SER A 271 27.90 -4.00 -20.56
N GLY A 272 28.54 -4.61 -19.57
CA GLY A 272 29.80 -4.11 -19.01
C GLY A 272 30.08 -4.72 -17.64
N GLY A 273 31.25 -4.43 -17.09
CA GLY A 273 31.57 -4.76 -15.69
C GLY A 273 30.90 -3.80 -14.71
N THR A 274 30.94 -4.15 -13.44
CA THR A 274 30.29 -3.40 -12.35
C THR A 274 31.32 -2.68 -11.49
N ILE A 275 31.18 -1.35 -11.39
CA ILE A 275 31.94 -0.50 -10.46
C ILE A 275 30.94 0.35 -9.68
N CYS A 276 30.46 -0.18 -8.54
CA CYS A 276 29.43 0.48 -7.74
C CYS A 276 29.87 1.83 -7.15
N SER A 277 31.17 2.05 -6.91
CA SER A 277 31.64 3.34 -6.41
C SER A 277 31.32 4.49 -7.37
N SER A 278 31.18 4.21 -8.67
CA SER A 278 30.81 5.22 -9.66
C SER A 278 29.43 5.83 -9.36
N ALA A 279 28.45 5.00 -8.97
CA ALA A 279 27.11 5.44 -8.61
C ALA A 279 27.10 6.33 -7.38
N TYR A 280 27.81 5.94 -6.32
CA TYR A 280 27.84 6.71 -5.07
C TYR A 280 28.58 8.03 -5.22
N ARG A 281 29.66 8.08 -6.01
CA ARG A 281 30.30 9.36 -6.36
C ARG A 281 29.33 10.28 -7.09
N LYS A 282 28.58 9.75 -8.07
CA LYS A 282 27.62 10.56 -8.82
C LYS A 282 26.46 11.04 -7.95
N ALA A 283 26.00 10.22 -7.01
CA ALA A 283 25.00 10.60 -6.02
C ALA A 283 25.51 11.73 -5.11
N LEU A 284 26.75 11.64 -4.61
CA LEU A 284 27.36 12.70 -3.79
C LEU A 284 27.54 14.00 -4.57
N GLU A 285 27.96 13.94 -5.83
CA GLU A 285 28.06 15.10 -6.73
C GLU A 285 26.69 15.79 -6.89
N LEU A 286 25.62 15.04 -7.13
CA LEU A 286 24.26 15.59 -7.22
C LEU A 286 23.79 16.25 -5.92
N ILE A 287 24.14 15.65 -4.78
CA ILE A 287 23.80 16.20 -3.47
C ILE A 287 24.49 17.56 -3.28
N GLU A 288 25.76 17.66 -3.65
CA GLU A 288 26.53 18.91 -3.52
C GLU A 288 26.07 19.99 -4.50
N GLU A 289 25.67 19.63 -5.72
CA GLU A 289 25.25 20.58 -6.75
C GLU A 289 23.81 21.08 -6.56
N LYS A 290 22.87 20.18 -6.22
CA LYS A 290 21.43 20.46 -6.26
C LYS A 290 20.71 20.29 -4.93
N TYR A 291 21.12 19.33 -4.10
CA TYR A 291 20.32 18.87 -2.96
C TYR A 291 21.04 19.05 -1.62
N ASP A 292 21.05 20.28 -1.11
CA ASP A 292 21.63 20.59 0.20
C ASP A 292 20.98 19.73 1.32
N PRO A 293 21.75 18.91 2.06
CA PRO A 293 21.25 18.10 3.18
C PRO A 293 20.55 18.88 4.30
N VAL A 294 20.78 20.19 4.42
CA VAL A 294 20.10 21.04 5.41
C VAL A 294 18.64 21.31 5.01
N ARG A 295 18.37 21.35 3.71
CA ARG A 295 17.05 21.70 3.12
C ARG A 295 16.27 20.48 2.62
N TYR A 296 16.98 19.44 2.19
CA TYR A 296 16.39 18.23 1.63
C TYR A 296 16.55 17.03 2.55
N ASN A 297 15.52 16.18 2.61
CA ASN A 297 15.65 14.81 3.12
C ASN A 297 16.10 13.91 1.97
N ILE A 298 17.25 13.27 2.11
CA ILE A 298 17.88 12.54 1.00
C ILE A 298 17.75 11.04 1.26
N TYR A 299 17.30 10.31 0.26
CA TYR A 299 17.07 8.87 0.31
C TYR A 299 17.70 8.16 -0.90
N PRO A 300 18.96 7.71 -0.79
CA PRO A 300 19.59 6.92 -1.84
C PRO A 300 19.17 5.46 -1.76
N PHE A 301 18.73 4.91 -2.89
CA PHE A 301 18.39 3.50 -3.06
C PHE A 301 19.25 2.90 -4.15
N HIS A 302 19.98 1.84 -3.84
CA HIS A 302 20.82 1.15 -4.80
C HIS A 302 20.38 -0.30 -4.97
N PHE A 303 20.11 -0.70 -6.21
CA PHE A 303 19.84 -2.08 -6.58
C PHE A 303 20.95 -2.65 -7.47
N SER A 304 21.43 -3.84 -7.10
CA SER A 304 22.45 -4.61 -7.84
C SER A 304 22.26 -6.11 -7.56
N ASP A 305 22.93 -6.96 -8.32
CA ASP A 305 22.98 -8.41 -8.10
C ASP A 305 24.06 -8.85 -7.09
N GLY A 306 24.81 -7.89 -6.53
CA GLY A 306 25.83 -8.12 -5.51
C GLY A 306 27.23 -8.42 -6.05
N ASP A 307 27.41 -8.38 -7.37
CA ASP A 307 28.72 -8.50 -8.01
C ASP A 307 29.38 -7.14 -8.17
N ASN A 308 30.65 -7.03 -7.77
CA ASN A 308 31.43 -5.82 -7.89
C ASN A 308 32.91 -6.15 -7.97
N LEU A 309 33.66 -5.26 -8.61
CA LEU A 309 35.11 -5.42 -8.67
C LEU A 309 35.72 -5.39 -7.26
N SER A 310 36.46 -6.43 -6.89
CA SER A 310 36.99 -6.56 -5.51
C SER A 310 37.88 -5.41 -5.07
N SER A 311 38.59 -4.77 -6.01
CA SER A 311 39.42 -3.58 -5.74
C SER A 311 38.59 -2.33 -5.43
N ASP A 312 37.31 -2.31 -5.80
CA ASP A 312 36.41 -1.17 -5.61
C ASP A 312 35.61 -1.27 -4.30
N ASN A 313 35.47 -2.47 -3.72
CA ASN A 313 34.68 -2.70 -2.50
C ASN A 313 35.07 -1.80 -1.32
N LEU A 314 36.38 -1.62 -1.07
CA LEU A 314 36.86 -0.74 0.01
C LEU A 314 36.46 0.72 -0.22
N ARG A 315 36.39 1.14 -1.49
CA ARG A 315 35.97 2.48 -1.85
C ARG A 315 34.46 2.63 -1.73
N CYS A 316 33.68 1.62 -2.14
CA CYS A 316 32.23 1.60 -1.97
C CYS A 316 31.83 1.83 -0.51
N VAL A 317 32.43 1.10 0.43
CA VAL A 317 32.12 1.25 1.86
C VAL A 317 32.35 2.69 2.33
N LYS A 318 33.50 3.30 2.00
CA LYS A 318 33.79 4.69 2.37
C LYS A 318 32.77 5.68 1.79
N LEU A 319 32.41 5.53 0.52
CA LEU A 319 31.45 6.41 -0.14
C LEU A 319 30.03 6.23 0.42
N VAL A 320 29.65 5.00 0.79
CA VAL A 320 28.37 4.73 1.45
C VAL A 320 28.35 5.39 2.83
N ASP A 321 29.44 5.35 3.59
CA ASP A 321 29.55 6.05 4.88
C ASP A 321 29.38 7.57 4.71
N GLU A 322 30.10 8.19 3.76
CA GLU A 322 29.94 9.62 3.43
C GLU A 322 28.51 9.96 2.98
N LEU A 323 27.89 9.09 2.18
CA LEU A 323 26.52 9.27 1.70
C LEU A 323 25.50 9.13 2.85
N MET A 324 25.74 8.23 3.81
CA MET A 324 24.91 8.08 5.01
C MET A 324 24.99 9.27 5.95
N GLU A 325 26.12 9.98 6.01
CA GLU A 325 26.24 11.21 6.80
C GLU A 325 25.31 12.30 6.27
N LYS A 326 25.22 12.43 4.94
CA LYS A 326 24.39 13.42 4.24
C LYS A 326 22.93 12.98 4.02
N SER A 327 22.58 11.71 4.23
CA SER A 327 21.23 11.18 3.99
C SER A 327 20.47 10.80 5.26
N ASN A 328 19.16 10.64 5.10
CA ASN A 328 18.26 10.20 6.15
C ASN A 328 18.29 8.67 6.30
N MET A 329 18.49 7.96 5.19
CA MET A 329 18.57 6.52 5.10
C MET A 329 19.29 6.14 3.81
N PHE A 330 20.06 5.05 3.82
CA PHE A 330 20.57 4.40 2.63
C PHE A 330 19.93 3.01 2.49
N GLY A 331 19.28 2.76 1.36
CA GLY A 331 18.63 1.48 1.04
C GLY A 331 19.43 0.69 0.00
N TYR A 332 19.79 -0.56 0.32
CA TYR A 332 20.46 -1.47 -0.61
C TYR A 332 19.60 -2.71 -0.91
N GLY A 333 19.17 -2.86 -2.15
CA GLY A 333 18.47 -4.03 -2.65
C GLY A 333 19.43 -4.95 -3.40
N GLU A 334 19.62 -6.18 -2.91
CA GLU A 334 20.38 -7.18 -3.65
C GLU A 334 19.43 -8.16 -4.33
N VAL A 335 19.49 -8.29 -5.65
CA VAL A 335 18.72 -9.30 -6.37
C VAL A 335 19.54 -10.57 -6.51
N ASN A 336 19.21 -11.58 -5.72
CA ASN A 336 20.01 -12.80 -5.61
C ASN A 336 19.12 -14.04 -5.50
N GLN A 337 18.58 -14.48 -6.64
CA GLN A 337 17.69 -15.65 -6.74
C GLN A 337 18.35 -16.96 -6.27
N TYR A 338 19.65 -17.11 -6.51
CA TYR A 338 20.37 -18.38 -6.31
C TYR A 338 21.27 -18.39 -5.07
N ASN A 339 21.15 -17.43 -4.16
CA ASN A 339 22.05 -17.24 -3.00
C ASN A 339 23.54 -17.30 -3.41
N ARG A 340 23.90 -16.62 -4.50
CA ARG A 340 25.29 -16.46 -4.94
C ARG A 340 26.08 -15.70 -3.88
N ASN A 341 27.37 -15.96 -3.79
CA ASN A 341 28.26 -15.20 -2.91
C ASN A 341 28.36 -13.75 -3.39
N SER A 342 27.76 -12.83 -2.62
CA SER A 342 27.82 -11.40 -2.87
C SER A 342 29.09 -10.78 -2.29
N THR A 343 29.88 -10.13 -3.14
CA THR A 343 31.12 -9.47 -2.72
C THR A 343 30.82 -8.15 -2.02
N LEU A 344 29.77 -7.45 -2.47
CA LEU A 344 29.28 -6.20 -1.88
C LEU A 344 28.67 -6.42 -0.50
N MET A 345 27.75 -7.38 -0.36
CA MET A 345 27.09 -7.62 0.92
C MET A 345 28.09 -8.07 1.98
N ASN A 346 29.07 -8.88 1.61
CA ASN A 346 30.16 -9.25 2.51
C ASN A 346 30.97 -8.04 2.98
N SER A 347 31.13 -7.03 2.14
CA SER A 347 31.78 -5.77 2.49
C SER A 347 30.89 -4.90 3.38
N TYR A 348 29.58 -4.87 3.12
CA TYR A 348 28.59 -4.09 3.87
C TYR A 348 28.20 -4.67 5.23
N LYS A 349 28.45 -5.96 5.49
CA LYS A 349 28.23 -6.59 6.81
C LYS A 349 28.89 -5.84 7.97
N ASN A 350 29.95 -5.10 7.71
CA ASN A 350 30.67 -4.34 8.73
C ASN A 350 30.03 -2.97 9.05
N ILE A 351 29.07 -2.52 8.23
CA ILE A 351 28.35 -1.26 8.45
C ILE A 351 27.33 -1.47 9.57
N LYS A 352 27.52 -0.79 10.70
CA LYS A 352 26.67 -0.91 11.90
C LYS A 352 25.67 0.26 12.08
N SER A 353 25.50 1.07 11.05
CA SER A 353 24.63 2.26 11.12
C SER A 353 23.15 1.88 11.02
N GLU A 354 22.30 2.45 11.87
CA GLU A 354 20.83 2.31 11.80
C GLU A 354 20.23 2.89 10.50
N LYS A 355 20.96 3.81 9.85
CA LYS A 355 20.56 4.40 8.57
C LYS A 355 20.72 3.42 7.40
N PHE A 356 21.53 2.37 7.55
CA PHE A 356 21.75 1.37 6.51
C PHE A 356 20.66 0.31 6.58
N ARG A 357 19.80 0.27 5.56
CA ARG A 357 18.80 -0.79 5.39
C ARG A 357 19.16 -1.60 4.16
N HIS A 358 19.03 -2.92 4.24
CA HIS A 358 19.23 -3.79 3.10
C HIS A 358 18.14 -4.86 3.03
N TYR A 359 17.84 -5.31 1.81
CA TYR A 359 16.91 -6.40 1.56
C TYR A 359 17.42 -7.27 0.41
N ILE A 360 17.30 -8.60 0.54
CA ILE A 360 17.73 -9.55 -0.48
C ILE A 360 16.48 -10.10 -1.18
N LEU A 361 16.33 -9.81 -2.47
CA LEU A 361 15.22 -10.26 -3.30
C LEU A 361 15.55 -11.59 -3.96
N LYS A 362 14.74 -12.62 -3.66
CA LYS A 362 14.92 -14.00 -4.17
C LYS A 362 13.76 -14.41 -5.07
N GLN A 363 12.55 -13.97 -4.75
CA GLN A 363 11.30 -14.30 -5.43
C GLN A 363 10.59 -13.02 -5.86
N LYS A 364 9.65 -13.10 -6.81
CA LYS A 364 8.90 -11.94 -7.28
C LYS A 364 8.24 -11.16 -6.13
N ALA A 365 7.52 -11.87 -5.26
CA ALA A 365 6.85 -11.33 -4.07
C ALA A 365 7.77 -10.51 -3.14
N ASP A 366 9.10 -10.71 -3.18
CA ASP A 366 10.05 -9.94 -2.39
C ASP A 366 10.06 -8.46 -2.73
N VAL A 367 9.60 -8.02 -3.92
CA VAL A 367 9.46 -6.58 -4.22
C VAL A 367 8.51 -5.91 -3.21
N PHE A 368 7.39 -6.56 -2.90
CA PHE A 368 6.42 -6.06 -1.93
C PHE A 368 7.02 -5.96 -0.52
N TYR A 369 7.70 -7.02 -0.09
CA TYR A 369 8.34 -7.05 1.23
C TYR A 369 9.52 -6.09 1.33
N ALA A 370 10.29 -5.90 0.26
CA ALA A 370 11.36 -4.90 0.19
C ALA A 370 10.79 -3.49 0.32
N MET A 371 9.71 -3.17 -0.40
CA MET A 371 9.00 -1.88 -0.26
C MET A 371 8.54 -1.64 1.18
N LYS A 372 7.95 -2.66 1.84
CA LYS A 372 7.58 -2.58 3.26
C LYS A 372 8.77 -2.46 4.20
N SER A 373 9.91 -3.10 3.90
CA SER A 373 11.10 -3.02 4.73
C SER A 373 11.74 -1.62 4.66
N PHE A 374 11.78 -1.03 3.46
CA PHE A 374 12.36 0.29 3.26
C PHE A 374 11.43 1.43 3.64
N PHE A 375 10.14 1.34 3.29
CA PHE A 375 9.14 2.40 3.48
C PHE A 375 8.04 2.02 4.47
N GLY A 376 8.22 0.99 5.30
CA GLY A 376 7.23 0.66 6.33
C GLY A 376 7.06 1.82 7.30
N LYS A 377 5.81 2.10 7.69
CA LYS A 377 5.55 3.02 8.81
C LYS A 377 6.18 2.44 10.07
N GLU A 378 7.08 3.20 10.69
CA GLU A 378 7.48 2.96 12.07
C GLU A 378 6.32 3.42 12.97
N GLU A 379 5.86 2.53 13.85
CA GLU A 379 4.78 2.80 14.82
C GLU A 379 5.14 3.87 15.85
#